data_AF-A0A075AML4-F1
#
_entry.id   AF-A0A075AML4-F1
#
_cell.length_a   1.000
_cell.length_b   1.000
_cell.length_c   1.000
_cell.angle_alpha   90.00
_cell.angle_beta   90.00
_cell.angle_gamma   90.00
#
_symmetry.space_group_name_H-M   'P 1'
#
loop_
_entity.id
_entity.type
_entity.pdbx_description
1 polymer ?
#
loop_
_entity_poly.entity_id
_entity_poly.type
_entity_poly.pdbx_seq_one_letter_code
_entity_poly.pdbx_strand_id
1 'polypeptide(L)'
;MDCEEFKRTALIILSVLIERMGSDMLPFEYVFIQQLPLLWNSCEQDNLFKSSIIMFVKTFKSDSTVIYDFATNLILFSTDIHNDSSLFLMEDGLLLWISLISNSNQLNSHLLSLFDRLFSLLDIGSENLRLV
;
A
#
# COMPACT_ATOMS: atom_id res chain seq x y z
N MET A 1 2.34 25.64 -5.48
CA MET A 1 2.33 24.33 -4.80
C MET A 1 0.90 23.91 -4.75
N ASP A 2 0.54 22.91 -5.56
CA ASP A 2 -0.83 22.43 -5.65
C ASP A 2 -1.22 21.69 -4.36
N CYS A 3 -2.50 21.70 -3.99
CA CYS A 3 -2.95 21.11 -2.72
C CYS A 3 -2.54 19.62 -2.60
N GLU A 4 -2.58 18.87 -3.70
CA GLU A 4 -2.18 17.47 -3.75
C GLU A 4 -0.67 17.27 -3.59
N GLU A 5 0.16 18.17 -4.13
CA GLU A 5 1.61 18.15 -3.95
C GLU A 5 1.98 18.35 -2.47
N PHE A 6 1.27 19.24 -1.78
CA PHE A 6 1.44 19.45 -0.34
C PHE A 6 1.04 18.21 0.47
N LYS A 7 -0.11 17.60 0.18
CA LYS A 7 -0.55 16.36 0.85
C LYS A 7 0.43 15.21 0.64
N ARG A 8 0.91 15.03 -0.59
CA ARG A 8 1.95 14.03 -0.91
C ARG A 8 3.23 14.25 -0.11
N THR A 9 3.71 15.49 -0.08
CA THR A 9 4.91 15.86 0.67
C THR A 9 4.73 15.59 2.17
N ALA A 10 3.55 15.91 2.72
CA ALA A 10 3.23 15.62 4.11
C ALA A 10 3.24 14.10 4.39
N LEU A 11 2.66 13.27 3.52
CA LEU A 11 2.70 11.80 3.66
C LEU A 11 4.12 11.26 3.64
N ILE A 12 5.00 11.77 2.76
CA ILE A 12 6.40 11.36 2.70
C ILE A 12 7.11 11.72 4.01
N ILE A 13 6.93 12.94 4.51
CA ILE A 13 7.55 13.37 5.77
C ILE A 13 7.04 12.51 6.93
N LEU A 14 5.74 12.25 7.00
CA LEU A 14 5.13 11.39 8.02
C LEU A 14 5.67 9.96 7.94
N SER A 15 5.82 9.40 6.73
CA SER A 15 6.43 8.08 6.51
C SER A 15 7.82 8.00 7.13
N VAL A 16 8.67 9.00 6.86
CA VAL A 16 10.03 9.08 7.40
C VAL A 16 10.00 9.19 8.92
N LEU A 17 9.08 9.98 9.48
CA LEU A 17 8.93 10.11 10.94
C LEU A 17 8.52 8.79 11.59
N ILE A 18 7.56 8.06 11.01
CA ILE A 18 7.14 6.74 11.51
C ILE A 18 8.32 5.77 11.52
N GLU A 19 9.06 5.70 10.42
CA GLU A 19 10.23 4.81 10.32
C GLU A 19 11.34 5.17 11.30
N ARG A 20 11.54 6.46 11.61
CA ARG A 20 12.56 6.92 12.56
C ARG A 20 12.16 6.72 14.02
N MET A 21 10.88 6.91 14.34
CA MET A 21 10.37 6.77 15.71
C MET A 21 10.11 5.30 16.09
N GLY A 22 9.86 4.43 15.12
CA GLY A 22 9.68 2.99 15.36
C GLY A 22 8.53 2.71 16.33
N SER A 23 8.82 1.96 17.40
CA SER A 23 7.81 1.56 18.40
C SER A 23 7.17 2.73 19.14
N ASP A 24 7.81 3.89 19.19
CA ASP A 24 7.27 5.07 19.87
C ASP A 24 6.06 5.67 19.16
N MET A 25 5.82 5.28 17.90
CA MET A 25 4.65 5.70 17.12
C MET A 25 3.41 4.82 17.34
N LEU A 26 3.54 3.63 17.92
CA LEU A 26 2.42 2.70 18.14
C LEU A 26 1.19 3.36 18.80
N PRO A 27 1.32 4.28 19.79
CA PRO A 27 0.15 4.93 20.39
C PRO A 27 -0.62 5.85 19.43
N PHE A 28 0.01 6.32 18.36
CA PHE A 28 -0.53 7.29 17.42
C PHE A 28 -0.96 6.67 16.08
N GLU A 29 -0.52 5.45 15.76
CA GLU A 29 -0.83 4.77 14.49
C GLU A 29 -2.33 4.73 14.20
N TYR A 30 -3.16 4.49 15.21
CA TYR A 30 -4.61 4.39 15.07
C TYR A 30 -5.24 5.67 14.48
N VAL A 31 -4.74 6.85 14.86
CA VAL A 31 -5.24 8.14 14.37
C VAL A 31 -5.02 8.23 12.86
N PHE A 32 -3.85 7.81 12.37
CA PHE A 32 -3.57 7.80 10.94
C PHE A 32 -4.41 6.78 10.20
N ILE A 33 -4.49 5.55 10.73
CA ILE A 33 -5.23 4.44 10.09
C ILE A 33 -6.70 4.82 9.86
N GLN A 34 -7.34 5.49 10.81
CA GLN A 34 -8.73 5.96 10.65
C GLN A 34 -8.93 6.96 9.52
N GLN A 35 -7.90 7.76 9.18
CA GLN A 35 -8.00 8.79 8.13
C GLN A 35 -7.66 8.25 6.74
N LEU A 36 -6.96 7.11 6.64
CA LEU A 36 -6.51 6.55 5.36
C LEU A 36 -7.64 6.31 4.34
N PRO A 37 -8.81 5.74 4.72
CA PRO A 37 -9.88 5.52 3.74
C PRO A 37 -10.44 6.83 3.19
N LEU A 38 -10.58 7.86 4.03
CA LEU A 38 -11.05 9.19 3.61
C LEU A 38 -10.03 9.83 2.67
N LEU A 39 -8.74 9.71 3.00
CA LEU A 39 -7.65 10.24 2.18
C LEU A 39 -7.61 9.53 0.82
N TRP A 40 -7.73 8.21 0.79
CA TRP A 40 -7.77 7.41 -0.42
C TRP A 40 -8.96 7.78 -1.32
N ASN A 41 -10.16 7.93 -0.74
CA ASN A 41 -11.35 8.32 -1.51
C ASN A 41 -11.29 9.77 -2.03
N SER A 42 -10.45 10.62 -1.44
CA SER A 42 -10.19 11.97 -1.94
C SER A 42 -9.21 12.01 -3.10
N CYS A 43 -8.46 10.92 -3.32
CA CYS A 43 -7.60 10.78 -4.49
C CYS A 43 -8.50 10.55 -5.71
N GLU A 44 -8.62 11.55 -6.58
CA GLU A 44 -9.35 11.41 -7.85
C GLU A 44 -8.63 10.38 -8.78
N GLN A 45 -8.16 10.81 -9.96
CA GLN A 45 -7.33 9.98 -10.84
C GLN A 45 -5.83 10.23 -10.66
N ASP A 46 -5.41 10.88 -9.57
CA ASP A 46 -4.00 11.13 -9.28
C ASP A 46 -3.30 9.86 -8.77
N ASN A 47 -2.61 9.19 -9.68
CA ASN A 47 -1.82 7.99 -9.37
C ASN A 47 -0.60 8.29 -8.49
N LEU A 48 -0.02 9.50 -8.54
CA LEU A 48 1.11 9.85 -7.67
C LEU A 48 0.67 10.02 -6.22
N PHE A 49 -0.53 10.59 -6.00
CA PHE A 49 -1.07 10.70 -4.66
C PHE A 49 -1.48 9.32 -4.10
N LYS A 50 -2.11 8.47 -4.92
CA LYS A 50 -2.40 7.08 -4.57
C LYS A 50 -1.13 6.30 -4.19
N SER A 51 -0.07 6.40 -4.99
CA SER A 51 1.25 5.82 -4.71
C SER A 51 1.79 6.28 -3.36
N SER A 52 1.68 7.58 -3.05
CA SER A 52 2.14 8.14 -1.77
C SER A 52 1.35 7.58 -0.57
N ILE A 53 0.06 7.29 -0.73
CA ILE A 53 -0.76 6.63 0.30
C ILE A 53 -0.34 5.17 0.49
N ILE A 54 -0.15 4.42 -0.60
CA ILE A 54 0.30 3.02 -0.54
C ILE A 54 1.64 2.94 0.20
N MET A 55 2.58 3.82 -0.14
CA MET A 55 3.88 3.88 0.51
C MET A 55 3.81 4.32 1.97
N PHE A 56 2.89 5.23 2.31
CA PHE A 56 2.64 5.59 3.71
C PHE A 56 2.06 4.40 4.49
N VAL A 57 1.09 3.67 3.92
CA VAL A 57 0.50 2.46 4.53
C VAL A 57 1.57 1.41 4.82
N LYS A 58 2.53 1.25 3.91
CA LYS A 58 3.66 0.32 4.05
C LYS A 58 4.55 0.62 5.27
N THR A 59 4.55 1.85 5.77
CA THR A 59 5.38 2.23 6.94
C THR A 59 4.80 1.76 8.27
N PHE A 60 3.51 1.48 8.34
CA PHE A 60 2.88 0.97 9.55
C PHE A 60 3.30 -0.48 9.81
N LYS A 61 3.58 -0.80 11.07
CA LYS A 61 3.89 -2.16 11.54
C LYS A 61 2.79 -2.72 12.44
N SER A 62 1.63 -2.08 12.44
CA SER A 62 0.47 -2.49 13.21
C SER A 62 -0.01 -3.88 12.79
N ASP A 63 -0.26 -4.75 13.77
CA ASP A 63 -0.93 -6.05 13.55
C ASP A 63 -2.47 -5.94 13.64
N SER A 64 -3.03 -4.74 13.45
CA SER A 64 -4.48 -4.53 13.54
C SER A 64 -5.22 -5.05 12.31
N THR A 65 -6.39 -5.67 12.53
CA THR A 65 -7.24 -6.15 11.42
C THR A 65 -7.63 -5.03 10.46
N VAL A 66 -7.82 -3.81 10.98
CA VAL A 66 -8.17 -2.62 10.20
C VAL A 66 -7.10 -2.28 9.16
N ILE A 67 -5.80 -2.33 9.52
CA ILE A 67 -4.74 -2.04 8.55
C ILE A 67 -4.63 -3.17 7.52
N TYR A 68 -4.81 -4.43 7.93
CA TYR A 68 -4.80 -5.56 7.01
C TYR A 68 -5.93 -5.49 6.00
N ASP A 69 -7.16 -5.18 6.42
CA ASP A 69 -8.31 -4.99 5.53
C ASP A 69 -8.06 -3.89 4.51
N PHE A 70 -7.61 -2.73 4.99
CA PHE A 70 -7.36 -1.59 4.11
C PHE A 70 -6.21 -1.87 3.14
N ALA A 71 -5.09 -2.39 3.62
CA ALA A 71 -3.92 -2.67 2.80
C ALA A 71 -4.19 -3.80 1.78
N THR A 72 -5.01 -4.80 2.12
CA THR A 72 -5.46 -5.83 1.18
C THR A 72 -6.22 -5.22 0.01
N ASN A 73 -7.16 -4.29 0.27
CA ASN A 73 -7.88 -3.58 -0.78
C ASN A 73 -6.95 -2.74 -1.66
N LEU A 74 -5.95 -2.08 -1.08
CA LEU A 74 -4.94 -1.33 -1.84
C LEU A 74 -4.11 -2.23 -2.75
N ILE A 75 -3.70 -3.41 -2.26
CA ILE A 75 -2.96 -4.39 -3.05
C ILE A 75 -3.82 -4.89 -4.20
N LEU A 76 -5.08 -5.26 -3.96
CA LEU A 76 -6.00 -5.68 -5.00
C LEU A 76 -6.19 -4.59 -6.06
N PHE A 77 -6.35 -3.33 -5.65
CA PHE A 77 -6.51 -2.22 -6.60
C PHE A 77 -5.25 -1.98 -7.44
N SER A 78 -4.08 -1.91 -6.78
CA SER A 78 -2.80 -1.57 -7.42
C SER A 78 -2.26 -2.66 -8.33
N THR A 79 -2.63 -3.92 -8.08
CA THR A 79 -2.21 -5.07 -8.89
C THR A 79 -3.26 -5.50 -9.90
N ASP A 80 -4.35 -4.74 -10.06
CA ASP A 80 -5.41 -5.09 -11.01
C ASP A 80 -4.99 -4.77 -12.43
N ILE A 81 -4.63 -5.79 -13.19
CA ILE A 81 -4.11 -5.69 -14.55
C ILE A 81 -5.10 -5.08 -15.55
N HIS A 82 -6.39 -5.05 -15.18
CA HIS A 82 -7.44 -4.43 -15.99
C HIS A 82 -7.66 -2.95 -15.65
N ASN A 83 -6.96 -2.43 -14.64
CA ASN A 83 -7.03 -1.05 -14.20
C ASN A 83 -5.80 -0.27 -14.72
N ASP A 84 -6.02 0.82 -15.45
CA ASP A 84 -4.95 1.67 -15.99
C ASP A 84 -4.01 2.22 -14.90
N SER A 85 -4.51 2.41 -13.68
CA SER A 85 -3.68 2.81 -12.54
C SER A 85 -2.63 1.77 -12.16
N SER A 86 -2.80 0.49 -12.50
CA SER A 86 -1.85 -0.57 -12.13
C SER A 86 -0.46 -0.35 -12.72
N LEU A 87 -0.36 0.22 -13.92
CA LEU A 87 0.93 0.56 -14.55
C LEU A 87 1.79 1.50 -13.68
N PHE A 88 1.14 2.33 -12.86
CA PHE A 88 1.81 3.27 -11.96
C PHE A 88 1.94 2.76 -10.53
N LEU A 89 1.00 1.92 -10.08
CA LEU A 89 0.86 1.55 -8.67
C LEU A 89 1.35 0.14 -8.35
N MET A 90 1.55 -0.72 -9.35
CA MET A 90 1.81 -2.14 -9.14
C MET A 90 3.09 -2.38 -8.34
N GLU A 91 4.16 -1.62 -8.59
CA GLU A 91 5.40 -1.75 -7.83
C GLU A 91 5.19 -1.43 -6.34
N ASP A 92 4.55 -0.30 -6.04
CA ASP A 92 4.24 0.09 -4.65
C ASP A 92 3.29 -0.90 -3.97
N GLY A 93 2.31 -1.40 -4.71
CA GLY A 93 1.38 -2.43 -4.24
C GLY A 93 2.09 -3.73 -3.86
N LEU A 94 3.04 -4.18 -4.68
CA LEU A 94 3.86 -5.36 -4.38
C LEU A 94 4.80 -5.12 -3.20
N LEU A 95 5.41 -3.93 -3.10
CA LEU A 95 6.23 -3.55 -1.95
C LEU A 95 5.43 -3.53 -0.64
N LEU A 96 4.19 -3.03 -0.68
CA LEU A 96 3.26 -3.09 0.45
C LEU A 96 2.94 -4.55 0.81
N TRP A 97 2.65 -5.38 -0.18
CA TRP A 97 2.34 -6.80 0.05
C TRP A 97 3.51 -7.55 0.71
N ILE A 98 4.74 -7.35 0.22
CA ILE A 98 5.96 -7.92 0.82
C ILE A 98 6.12 -7.43 2.26
N SER A 99 5.88 -6.14 2.52
CA SER A 99 5.97 -5.57 3.87
C SER A 99 4.96 -6.21 4.83
N LEU A 100 3.71 -6.40 4.40
CA LEU A 100 2.69 -7.03 5.22
C LEU A 100 3.06 -8.48 5.58
N ILE A 101 3.49 -9.27 4.61
CA ILE A 101 3.90 -10.67 4.86
C ILE A 101 5.08 -10.70 5.84
N SER A 102 6.07 -9.82 5.63
CA SER A 102 7.30 -9.78 6.43
C SER A 102 7.07 -9.34 7.87
N ASN A 103 6.08 -8.48 8.12
CA ASN A 103 5.75 -8.00 9.47
C ASN A 103 4.65 -8.82 10.15
N SER A 104 3.92 -9.67 9.42
CA SER A 104 2.84 -10.47 10.00
C SER A 104 3.38 -11.56 10.93
N ASN A 105 2.92 -11.55 12.18
CA ASN A 105 3.31 -12.56 13.19
C ASN A 105 2.40 -13.79 13.18
N GLN A 106 1.33 -13.78 12.40
CA GLN A 106 0.31 -14.83 12.35
C GLN A 106 -0.25 -15.03 10.94
N LEU A 107 -0.73 -16.24 10.67
CA LEU A 107 -1.47 -16.54 9.45
C LEU A 107 -2.76 -15.72 9.41
N ASN A 108 -2.85 -14.80 8.46
CA ASN A 108 -4.00 -13.91 8.29
C ASN A 108 -4.78 -14.32 7.03
N SER A 109 -6.09 -14.54 7.16
CA SER A 109 -6.99 -14.90 6.05
C SER A 109 -6.99 -13.86 4.93
N HIS A 110 -6.81 -12.57 5.26
CA HIS A 110 -6.72 -11.49 4.29
C HIS A 110 -5.47 -11.65 3.39
N LEU A 111 -4.33 -11.98 3.98
CA LEU A 111 -3.09 -12.23 3.23
C LEU A 111 -3.18 -13.51 2.38
N LEU A 112 -3.83 -14.56 2.91
CA LEU A 112 -4.07 -15.80 2.17
C LEU A 112 -4.94 -15.56 0.93
N SER A 113 -5.93 -14.67 1.02
CA SER A 113 -6.78 -14.34 -0.13
C SER A 113 -6.04 -13.68 -1.31
N LEU A 114 -4.88 -13.07 -1.03
CA LEU A 114 -4.05 -12.45 -2.06
C LEU A 114 -3.23 -13.49 -2.87
N PHE A 115 -3.00 -14.70 -2.33
CA PHE A 115 -2.15 -15.70 -3.00
C PHE A 115 -2.65 -16.09 -4.39
N ASP A 116 -3.98 -16.19 -4.59
CA ASP A 116 -4.55 -16.54 -5.90
C ASP A 116 -4.14 -15.54 -6.99
N ARG A 117 -3.95 -14.28 -6.61
CA ARG A 117 -3.52 -13.20 -7.51
C ARG A 117 -2.06 -13.29 -7.89
N LEU A 118 -1.23 -13.93 -7.07
CA LEU A 118 0.21 -14.10 -7.34
C LEU A 118 0.44 -14.87 -8.63
N PHE A 119 -0.35 -15.90 -8.91
CA PHE A 119 -0.25 -16.68 -10.15
C PHE A 119 -0.51 -15.82 -11.39
N SER A 120 -1.57 -15.03 -11.38
CA SER A 120 -1.89 -14.13 -12.50
C SER A 120 -0.79 -13.09 -12.76
N LEU A 121 -0.15 -12.57 -11.71
CA LEU A 121 0.94 -11.60 -11.83
C LEU A 121 2.24 -12.23 -12.34
N LEU A 122 2.52 -13.47 -11.92
CA LEU A 122 3.70 -14.21 -12.39
C LEU A 122 3.61 -14.54 -13.87
N ASP A 123 2.43 -14.93 -14.37
CA ASP A 123 2.24 -15.24 -15.79
C ASP A 123 2.59 -14.01 -16.65
N ILE A 124 2.09 -12.83 -16.28
CA ILE A 124 2.36 -11.57 -16.99
C ILE A 124 3.83 -11.14 -16.89
N GLY A 125 4.42 -11.22 -15.69
CA GLY A 125 5.84 -10.92 -15.51
C GLY A 125 6.73 -11.84 -16.36
N SER A 126 6.35 -13.12 -16.50
CA SER A 126 7.09 -14.10 -17.28
C SER A 126 6.99 -13.87 -18.80
N GLU A 127 5.86 -13.38 -19.30
CA GLU A 127 5.71 -12.99 -20.70
C GLU A 127 6.60 -11.80 -21.04
N ASN A 128 6.64 -10.79 -20.16
CA ASN A 128 7.51 -9.63 -20.31
C ASN A 128 9.01 -9.99 -20.25
N LEU A 129 9.39 -10.96 -19.41
CA LEU A 129 10.77 -11.46 -19.33
C LEU A 129 11.20 -12.32 -20.53
N ARG A 130 10.25 -12.95 -21.26
CA ARG A 130 10.56 -13.74 -22.47
C ARG A 130 10.81 -12.87 -23.71
N LEU A 131 10.40 -11.61 -23.67
CA LEU A 131 10.55 -10.66 -24.77
C LEU A 131 11.86 -9.84 -24.71
N VAL A 132 12.65 -10.04 -23.64
CA VAL A 132 13.99 -9.45 -23.43
C VAL A 132 15.06 -10.52 -23.65
#